data_AF-A0A9D1QKM5-F1
#
_entry.id   AF-A0A9D1QKM5-F1
#
_cell.length_a   1.000
_cell.length_b   1.000
_cell.length_c   1.000
_cell.angle_alpha   90.00
_cell.angle_beta   90.00
_cell.angle_gamma   90.00
#
_symmetry.space_group_name_H-M   'P 1'
#
loop_
_entity.id
_entity.type
_entity.pdbx_description
1 polymer ?
#
loop_
_entity_poly.entity_id
_entity_poly.type
_entity_poly.pdbx_seq_one_letter_code
_entity_poly.pdbx_strand_id
1 'polypeptide(L)'
;MNEWKTFTWEELSILASMQMSMHVRFRDRPPRAGSAKSRRFHEDVMKEYEAEWPKLSLPARQALLHSVQDGTLPDFLEQCGNELDARLDERDKQAGQLLSGWQAPEKHALLTFLSFRQWPEGTVQDGTLTLLLEDEPTFSRTLSLLGVQGAPTGAEGRFFQFTALQKEGDTYLLMGEWETPDGEDDTVCPPLRFSFTKTAVQCKAYRADAIYLTEDPWGFLYQIALSIVDRQAIPGCPVQPEEAVLLPLLKAIIAWEDEEAGGNEAALLARWARESGCETLAKKWEQLVFPMSCGQWKKEKDVLRHWQNEPLWRRVMHAVWQSQLSYPAYPRGGEAEREKGRLMIQEQLYREGYTGCYPSFVKVNPPQPGLRLAQSYGDVCFIGLWREKRMVSRILCREDPMEEPLRVQYLCTTSLPRKGKPDLPDGYACLFREKGRRFCMLLTEMDDNPEKTRIACAHAAAKKAELRRVNRRERKAAGQTPVAGWMDFAGVFLGVGLLFTVFMLAFTLLFTTLLVLITGQIAQWGEAMGVIPWGWLTLLSWVGFGGGMAFITLRARNR
;
A
#
# COMPACT_ATOMS: atom_id res chain seq x y z
N MET A 1 -37.30 25.15 16.69
CA MET A 1 -36.00 24.97 17.37
C MET A 1 -35.43 23.68 16.83
N ASN A 2 -34.16 23.64 16.41
CA ASN A 2 -33.59 22.43 15.82
C ASN A 2 -33.45 21.35 16.92
N GLU A 3 -34.29 20.32 16.89
CA GLU A 3 -34.44 19.32 17.97
C GLU A 3 -33.14 18.56 18.25
N TRP A 4 -32.31 18.35 17.23
CA TRP A 4 -31.01 17.67 17.36
C TRP A 4 -29.97 18.46 18.18
N LYS A 5 -30.15 19.78 18.35
CA LYS A 5 -29.24 20.59 19.19
C LYS A 5 -29.35 20.28 20.68
N THR A 6 -30.40 19.59 21.11
CA THR A 6 -30.59 19.20 22.52
C THR A 6 -30.14 17.76 22.81
N PHE A 7 -29.72 17.01 21.80
CA PHE A 7 -29.25 15.64 21.98
C PHE A 7 -27.89 15.61 22.69
N THR A 8 -27.67 14.54 23.43
CA THR A 8 -26.41 14.18 24.08
C THR A 8 -25.37 13.70 23.06
N TRP A 9 -24.13 13.55 23.51
CA TRP A 9 -23.02 13.05 22.68
C TRP A 9 -23.23 11.62 22.21
N GLU A 10 -23.71 10.75 23.10
CA GLU A 10 -24.03 9.36 22.81
C GLU A 10 -25.13 9.27 21.73
N GLU A 11 -26.21 10.03 21.88
CA GLU A 11 -27.31 10.06 20.92
C GLU A 11 -26.87 10.53 19.53
N LEU A 12 -26.09 11.61 19.45
CA LEU A 12 -25.56 12.10 18.18
C LEU A 12 -24.58 11.09 17.55
N SER A 13 -23.79 10.38 18.35
CA SER A 13 -22.83 9.37 17.86
C SER A 13 -23.54 8.13 17.32
N ILE A 14 -24.60 7.66 17.99
CA ILE A 14 -25.47 6.58 17.52
C ILE A 14 -26.10 6.99 16.18
N LEU A 15 -26.72 8.17 16.11
CA LEU A 15 -27.38 8.65 14.89
C LEU A 15 -26.39 8.88 13.73
N ALA A 16 -25.18 9.38 14.00
CA ALA A 16 -24.12 9.54 12.99
C ALA A 16 -23.56 8.20 12.50
N SER A 17 -23.45 7.18 13.37
CA SER A 17 -23.04 5.83 12.95
C SER A 17 -24.06 5.18 12.01
N MET A 18 -25.35 5.41 12.25
CA MET A 18 -26.42 4.99 11.34
C MET A 18 -26.22 5.64 9.96
N GLN A 19 -25.98 6.95 9.92
CA GLN A 19 -25.66 7.67 8.68
C GLN A 19 -24.47 7.04 7.92
N MET A 20 -23.39 6.69 8.62
CA MET A 20 -22.19 6.10 8.01
C MET A 20 -22.45 4.69 7.47
N SER A 21 -23.15 3.82 8.22
CA SER A 21 -23.62 2.50 7.77
C SER A 21 -24.42 2.62 6.47
N MET A 22 -25.22 3.67 6.37
CA MET A 22 -26.08 3.96 5.23
C MET A 22 -25.28 4.49 4.02
N HIS A 23 -24.29 5.36 4.21
CA HIS A 23 -23.39 5.81 3.13
C HIS A 23 -22.66 4.64 2.46
N VAL A 24 -22.13 3.71 3.27
CA VAL A 24 -21.42 2.52 2.79
C VAL A 24 -22.35 1.60 1.99
N ARG A 25 -23.60 1.40 2.44
CA ARG A 25 -24.56 0.51 1.76
C ARG A 25 -25.18 1.13 0.51
N PHE A 26 -25.37 2.45 0.46
CA PHE A 26 -26.09 3.13 -0.63
C PHE A 26 -25.23 4.00 -1.56
N ARG A 27 -23.89 3.99 -1.39
CA ARG A 27 -22.92 4.70 -2.25
C ARG A 27 -23.25 6.20 -2.40
N ASP A 28 -23.35 6.89 -1.27
CA ASP A 28 -23.44 8.36 -1.18
C ASP A 28 -24.63 9.02 -1.89
N ARG A 29 -25.71 8.27 -2.16
CA ARG A 29 -26.96 8.84 -2.64
C ARG A 29 -28.13 8.35 -1.81
N PRO A 30 -28.71 9.19 -0.94
CA PRO A 30 -29.93 8.81 -0.25
C PRO A 30 -31.02 8.48 -1.28
N PRO A 31 -31.77 7.39 -1.09
CA PRO A 31 -32.82 7.00 -2.02
C PRO A 31 -33.90 8.07 -2.06
N ARG A 32 -34.37 8.44 -3.27
CA ARG A 32 -35.48 9.40 -3.42
C ARG A 32 -36.68 8.98 -2.57
N ALA A 33 -37.26 9.95 -1.87
CA ALA A 33 -38.45 9.78 -1.03
C ALA A 33 -39.54 9.00 -1.78
N GLY A 34 -40.10 7.97 -1.13
CA GLY A 34 -41.16 7.13 -1.69
C GLY A 34 -40.71 5.99 -2.62
N SER A 35 -39.42 5.84 -2.93
CA SER A 35 -38.92 4.72 -3.73
C SER A 35 -38.89 3.39 -2.97
N ALA A 36 -38.88 2.25 -3.67
CA ALA A 36 -38.70 0.93 -3.04
C ALA A 36 -37.36 0.81 -2.28
N LYS A 37 -36.33 1.54 -2.73
CA LYS A 37 -35.05 1.67 -2.01
C LYS A 37 -35.19 2.50 -0.73
N SER A 38 -36.04 3.54 -0.74
CA SER A 38 -36.37 4.32 0.46
C SER A 38 -37.08 3.47 1.50
N ARG A 39 -38.02 2.59 1.11
CA ARG A 39 -38.70 1.71 2.07
C ARG A 39 -37.77 0.71 2.74
N ARG A 40 -36.93 0.02 1.95
CA ARG A 40 -35.87 -0.85 2.51
C ARG A 40 -34.89 -0.09 3.40
N PHE A 41 -34.55 1.14 3.01
CA PHE A 41 -33.73 2.04 3.81
C PHE A 41 -34.39 2.36 5.17
N HIS A 42 -35.70 2.64 5.21
CA HIS A 42 -36.40 2.88 6.48
C HIS A 42 -36.49 1.59 7.31
N GLU A 43 -36.76 0.44 6.70
CA GLU A 43 -36.80 -0.87 7.38
C GLU A 43 -35.44 -1.26 8.00
N ASP A 44 -34.34 -1.08 7.27
CA ASP A 44 -33.00 -1.40 7.76
C ASP A 44 -32.56 -0.48 8.90
N VAL A 45 -32.84 0.83 8.79
CA VAL A 45 -32.58 1.78 9.88
C VAL A 45 -33.42 1.45 11.10
N MET A 46 -34.70 1.13 10.92
CA MET A 46 -35.57 0.72 12.03
C MET A 46 -35.07 -0.56 12.72
N LYS A 47 -34.42 -1.46 11.98
CA LYS A 47 -33.83 -2.69 12.54
C LYS A 47 -32.53 -2.44 13.32
N GLU A 48 -31.64 -1.59 12.83
CA GLU A 48 -30.47 -1.13 13.61
C GLU A 48 -30.92 -0.31 14.83
N TYR A 49 -32.01 0.43 14.67
CA TYR A 49 -32.62 1.25 15.72
C TYR A 49 -33.30 0.45 16.84
N GLU A 50 -33.93 -0.69 16.57
CA GLU A 50 -34.50 -1.54 17.63
C GLU A 50 -33.44 -1.98 18.66
N ALA A 51 -32.20 -2.19 18.23
CA ALA A 51 -31.09 -2.55 19.11
C ALA A 51 -30.59 -1.38 19.97
N GLU A 52 -30.53 -0.17 19.40
CA GLU A 52 -30.01 1.02 20.09
C GLU A 52 -31.10 1.86 20.78
N TRP A 53 -32.38 1.46 20.64
CA TRP A 53 -33.54 2.17 21.17
C TRP A 53 -33.42 2.54 22.65
N PRO A 54 -32.99 1.64 23.56
CA PRO A 54 -32.89 1.95 24.99
C PRO A 54 -31.99 3.13 25.31
N LYS A 55 -30.95 3.38 24.50
CA LYS A 55 -29.90 4.38 24.74
C LYS A 55 -30.31 5.81 24.33
N LEU A 56 -31.33 5.96 23.50
CA LEU A 56 -31.84 7.27 23.08
C LEU A 56 -32.86 7.82 24.09
N SER A 57 -32.82 9.12 24.37
CA SER A 57 -33.83 9.82 25.18
C SER A 57 -35.18 9.88 24.48
N LEU A 58 -36.26 10.17 25.24
CA LEU A 58 -37.60 10.35 24.65
C LEU A 58 -37.65 11.43 23.56
N PRO A 59 -37.01 12.61 23.71
CA PRO A 59 -36.90 13.60 22.63
C PRO A 59 -36.20 13.08 21.35
N ALA A 60 -35.06 12.41 21.48
CA ALA A 60 -34.36 11.81 20.33
C ALA A 60 -35.21 10.70 19.68
N ARG A 61 -35.86 9.91 20.54
CA ARG A 61 -37.04 9.05 20.33
C ARG A 61 -37.96 9.60 19.24
N GLN A 62 -38.59 10.70 19.62
CA GLN A 62 -39.67 11.34 18.89
C GLN A 62 -39.16 12.00 17.61
N ALA A 63 -38.03 12.70 17.66
CA ALA A 63 -37.45 13.37 16.50
C ALA A 63 -37.09 12.39 15.38
N LEU A 64 -36.50 11.24 15.74
CA LEU A 64 -36.17 10.19 14.77
C LEU A 64 -37.45 9.59 14.16
N LEU A 65 -38.45 9.25 14.98
CA LEU A 65 -39.74 8.73 14.48
C LEU A 65 -40.45 9.74 13.57
N HIS A 66 -40.42 11.03 13.90
CA HIS A 66 -40.96 12.08 13.06
C HIS A 66 -40.23 12.15 11.72
N SER A 67 -38.90 12.05 11.71
CA SER A 67 -38.11 12.04 10.47
C SER A 67 -38.42 10.83 9.56
N VAL A 68 -38.75 9.68 10.16
CA VAL A 68 -39.19 8.47 9.45
C VAL A 68 -40.59 8.66 8.86
N GLN A 69 -41.51 9.26 9.61
CA GLN A 69 -42.89 9.52 9.17
C GLN A 69 -42.95 10.57 8.05
N ASP A 70 -42.11 11.59 8.14
CA ASP A 70 -42.06 12.70 7.19
C ASP A 70 -41.16 12.40 5.97
N GLY A 71 -40.47 11.25 5.96
CA GLY A 71 -39.58 10.84 4.88
C GLY A 71 -38.29 11.67 4.77
N THR A 72 -37.92 12.37 5.84
CA THR A 72 -36.74 13.26 5.95
C THR A 72 -35.59 12.61 6.72
N LEU A 73 -35.69 11.33 7.07
CA LEU A 73 -34.68 10.56 7.80
C LEU A 73 -33.23 10.75 7.30
N PRO A 74 -32.90 10.70 5.98
CA PRO A 74 -31.52 10.91 5.54
C PRO A 74 -30.99 12.31 5.92
N ASP A 75 -31.78 13.34 5.69
CA ASP A 75 -31.40 14.73 5.99
C ASP A 75 -31.28 14.96 7.51
N PHE A 76 -32.15 14.31 8.30
CA PHE A 76 -32.08 14.35 9.76
C PHE A 76 -30.80 13.71 10.30
N LEU A 77 -30.43 12.53 9.79
CA LEU A 77 -29.19 11.85 10.20
C LEU A 77 -27.95 12.64 9.78
N GLU A 78 -27.96 13.22 8.58
CA GLU A 78 -26.89 14.11 8.12
C GLU A 78 -26.76 15.36 9.01
N GLN A 79 -27.87 15.94 9.45
CA GLN A 79 -27.86 17.06 10.40
C GLN A 79 -27.33 16.66 11.78
N CYS A 80 -27.62 15.44 12.24
CA CYS A 80 -27.06 14.91 13.49
C CYS A 80 -25.54 14.68 13.37
N GLY A 81 -25.07 14.13 12.24
CA GLY A 81 -23.64 13.99 11.96
C GLY A 81 -22.91 15.33 11.92
N ASN A 82 -23.47 16.32 11.20
CA ASN A 82 -22.90 17.66 11.12
C ASN A 82 -22.87 18.37 12.48
N GLU A 83 -23.89 18.18 13.33
CA GLU A 83 -23.91 18.73 14.69
C GLU A 83 -22.86 18.05 15.58
N LEU A 84 -22.68 16.73 15.46
CA LEU A 84 -21.61 16.00 16.16
C LEU A 84 -20.23 16.55 15.78
N ASP A 85 -19.96 16.70 14.49
CA ASP A 85 -18.70 17.25 13.98
C ASP A 85 -18.49 18.70 14.45
N ALA A 86 -19.54 19.54 14.41
CA ALA A 86 -19.46 20.91 14.91
C ALA A 86 -19.13 20.97 16.42
N ARG A 87 -19.66 20.05 17.23
CA ARG A 87 -19.33 19.95 18.65
C ARG A 87 -17.92 19.44 18.89
N LEU A 88 -17.43 18.50 18.08
CA LEU A 88 -16.04 18.03 18.14
C LEU A 88 -15.07 19.17 17.82
N ASP A 89 -15.37 19.94 16.77
CA ASP A 89 -14.58 21.11 16.38
C ASP A 89 -14.53 22.18 17.48
N GLU A 90 -15.67 22.48 18.10
CA GLU A 90 -15.75 23.47 19.18
C GLU A 90 -15.01 22.99 20.44
N ARG A 91 -15.17 21.72 20.80
CA ARG A 91 -14.43 21.07 21.89
C ARG A 91 -12.92 21.14 21.67
N ASP A 92 -12.45 20.82 20.46
CA ASP A 92 -11.03 20.81 20.12
C ASP A 92 -10.45 22.23 20.10
N LYS A 93 -11.22 23.23 19.65
CA LYS A 93 -10.87 24.65 19.77
C LYS A 93 -10.75 25.09 21.23
N GLN A 94 -11.72 24.73 22.08
CA GLN A 94 -11.71 25.07 23.50
C GLN A 94 -10.49 24.44 24.21
N ALA A 95 -10.22 23.15 23.96
CA ALA A 95 -9.03 22.48 24.48
C ALA A 95 -7.75 23.17 23.97
N GLY A 96 -7.68 23.52 22.68
CA GLY A 96 -6.54 24.21 22.08
C GLY A 96 -6.27 25.60 22.66
N GLN A 97 -7.33 26.34 23.02
CA GLN A 97 -7.26 27.64 23.71
C GLN A 97 -6.80 27.50 25.16
N LEU A 98 -7.37 26.54 25.89
CA LEU A 98 -7.04 26.26 27.29
C LEU A 98 -5.58 25.81 27.46
N LEU A 99 -5.03 25.15 26.45
CA LEU A 99 -3.63 24.69 26.38
C LEU A 99 -2.70 25.68 25.65
N SER A 100 -3.14 26.90 25.34
CA SER A 100 -2.35 27.86 24.55
C SER A 100 -0.98 28.21 25.15
N GLY A 101 -0.85 28.21 26.48
CA GLY A 101 0.40 28.48 27.19
C GLY A 101 1.31 27.27 27.41
N TRP A 102 0.96 26.09 26.87
CA TRP A 102 1.71 24.86 27.07
C TRP A 102 2.86 24.71 26.08
N GLN A 103 3.86 23.91 26.45
CA GLN A 103 4.93 23.54 25.53
C GLN A 103 4.35 22.74 24.35
N ALA A 104 4.89 22.97 23.15
CA ALA A 104 4.39 22.34 21.94
C ALA A 104 4.29 20.79 22.01
N PRO A 105 5.27 20.05 22.58
CA PRO A 105 5.19 18.59 22.72
C PRO A 105 4.03 18.13 23.60
N GLU A 106 3.88 18.76 24.77
CA GLU A 106 2.83 18.46 25.76
C GLU A 106 1.45 18.79 25.21
N LYS A 107 1.30 19.97 24.60
CA LYS A 107 0.06 20.39 23.96
C LYS A 107 -0.34 19.43 22.84
N HIS A 108 0.58 19.10 21.95
CA HIS A 108 0.29 18.24 20.82
C HIS A 108 -0.06 16.82 21.29
N ALA A 109 0.71 16.24 22.21
CA ALA A 109 0.43 14.89 22.73
C ALA A 109 -0.93 14.83 23.44
N LEU A 110 -1.26 15.85 24.25
CA LEU A 110 -2.54 15.90 24.93
C LEU A 110 -3.70 16.07 23.92
N LEU A 111 -3.59 16.95 22.93
CA LEU A 111 -4.62 17.08 21.90
C LEU A 111 -4.79 15.80 21.07
N THR A 112 -3.70 15.11 20.72
CA THR A 112 -3.79 13.78 20.08
C THR A 112 -4.54 12.80 20.96
N PHE A 113 -4.21 12.74 22.25
CA PHE A 113 -4.91 11.89 23.21
C PHE A 113 -6.42 12.20 23.29
N LEU A 114 -6.80 13.48 23.36
CA LEU A 114 -8.20 13.90 23.41
C LEU A 114 -8.98 13.61 22.12
N SER A 115 -8.28 13.43 21.00
CA SER A 115 -8.89 13.09 19.71
C SER A 115 -9.25 11.60 19.58
N PHE A 116 -8.68 10.72 20.42
CA PHE A 116 -9.01 9.31 20.39
C PHE A 116 -10.46 9.08 20.82
N ARG A 117 -11.20 8.31 20.00
CA ARG A 117 -12.50 7.77 20.40
C ARG A 117 -12.28 6.77 21.53
N GLN A 118 -11.58 5.67 21.25
CA GLN A 118 -11.18 4.71 22.29
C GLN A 118 -9.79 5.04 22.80
N TRP A 119 -9.64 5.20 24.12
CA TRP A 119 -8.35 5.53 24.70
C TRP A 119 -7.36 4.36 24.64
N PRO A 120 -6.07 4.66 24.42
CA PRO A 120 -5.02 3.65 24.50
C PRO A 120 -4.93 3.08 25.92
N GLU A 121 -4.50 1.83 26.05
CA GLU A 121 -4.27 1.22 27.35
C GLU A 121 -3.28 2.06 28.18
N GLY A 122 -3.65 2.30 29.44
CA GLY A 122 -2.91 3.16 30.34
C GLY A 122 -2.54 2.44 31.62
N THR A 123 -1.37 2.78 32.17
CA THR A 123 -0.93 2.29 33.48
C THR A 123 -0.92 3.42 34.48
N VAL A 124 -1.59 3.22 35.62
CA VAL A 124 -1.56 4.17 36.75
C VAL A 124 -0.60 3.65 37.79
N GLN A 125 0.48 4.39 38.05
CA GLN A 125 1.45 4.09 39.11
C GLN A 125 1.84 5.39 39.80
N ASP A 126 1.85 5.39 41.14
CA ASP A 126 2.27 6.52 41.98
C ASP A 126 1.67 7.88 41.58
N GLY A 127 0.36 7.90 41.26
CA GLY A 127 -0.34 9.12 40.85
C GLY A 127 0.05 9.63 39.45
N THR A 128 0.66 8.78 38.62
CA THR A 128 0.99 9.07 37.23
C THR A 128 0.23 8.11 36.32
N LEU A 129 -0.56 8.63 35.38
CA LEU A 129 -1.18 7.86 34.31
C LEU A 129 -0.26 7.92 33.08
N THR A 130 0.29 6.79 32.68
CA THR A 130 1.16 6.67 31.50
C THR A 130 0.41 6.01 30.36
N LEU A 131 0.39 6.68 29.20
CA LEU A 131 -0.38 6.31 28.01
C LEU A 131 0.57 6.20 26.82
N LEU A 132 0.58 5.05 26.15
CA LEU A 132 1.26 4.89 24.86
C LEU A 132 0.32 5.43 23.77
N LEU A 133 0.61 6.62 23.24
CA LEU A 133 -0.25 7.26 22.25
C LEU A 133 -0.06 6.66 20.86
N GLU A 134 1.20 6.47 20.47
CA GLU A 134 1.61 5.93 19.18
C GLU A 134 2.83 5.02 19.38
N ASP A 135 2.83 3.88 18.71
CA ASP A 135 3.96 2.96 18.64
C ASP A 135 4.16 2.56 17.18
N GLU A 136 4.87 3.42 16.46
CA GLU A 136 5.13 3.27 15.04
C GLU A 136 6.57 2.76 14.83
N PRO A 137 6.87 2.05 13.73
CA PRO A 137 8.22 1.55 13.45
C PRO A 137 9.33 2.61 13.44
N THR A 138 8.98 3.90 13.33
CA THR A 138 9.93 5.01 13.24
C THR A 138 9.95 5.92 14.47
N PHE A 139 8.95 5.85 15.33
CA PHE A 139 8.92 6.53 16.63
C PHE A 139 7.87 5.92 17.57
N SER A 140 8.09 6.04 18.87
CA SER A 140 7.07 5.79 19.89
C SER A 140 6.87 7.05 20.73
N ARG A 141 5.62 7.34 21.08
CA ARG A 141 5.26 8.51 21.88
C ARG A 141 4.43 8.13 23.08
N THR A 142 4.93 8.51 24.26
CA THR A 142 4.28 8.26 25.54
C THR A 142 3.89 9.59 26.19
N LEU A 143 2.65 9.68 26.63
CA LEU A 143 2.12 10.80 27.43
C LEU A 143 1.94 10.34 28.88
N SER A 144 2.52 11.09 29.80
CA SER A 144 2.33 10.89 31.23
C SER A 144 1.54 12.06 31.80
N LEU A 145 0.38 11.78 32.40
CA LEU A 145 -0.38 12.74 33.20
C LEU A 145 0.07 12.59 34.66
N LEU A 146 0.44 13.69 35.31
CA LEU A 146 1.04 13.72 36.65
C LEU A 146 0.08 14.26 37.70
N GLY A 147 0.15 13.71 38.92
CA GLY A 147 -0.72 14.11 40.04
C GLY A 147 -2.17 13.71 39.79
N VAL A 148 -2.36 12.53 39.21
CA VAL A 148 -3.65 12.03 38.76
C VAL A 148 -4.50 11.59 39.96
N GLN A 149 -5.75 12.04 39.99
CA GLN A 149 -6.74 11.62 40.99
C GLN A 149 -8.05 11.24 40.30
N GLY A 150 -8.59 10.07 40.67
CA GLY A 150 -9.85 9.55 40.12
C GLY A 150 -9.70 8.85 38.77
N ALA A 151 -8.47 8.62 38.29
CA ALA A 151 -8.28 7.80 37.09
C ALA A 151 -8.59 6.34 37.38
N PRO A 152 -9.24 5.64 36.45
CA PRO A 152 -9.59 4.24 36.61
C PRO A 152 -8.33 3.39 36.65
N THR A 153 -8.25 2.51 37.65
CA THR A 153 -7.14 1.60 37.86
C THR A 153 -7.58 0.18 37.52
N GLY A 154 -7.20 -0.34 36.35
CA GLY A 154 -7.42 -1.76 36.02
C GLY A 154 -8.04 -2.02 34.65
N ALA A 155 -7.98 -3.30 34.27
CA ALA A 155 -8.30 -3.84 32.94
C ALA A 155 -9.81 -4.06 32.67
N GLU A 156 -10.70 -3.59 33.56
CA GLU A 156 -12.14 -3.85 33.52
C GLU A 156 -12.91 -2.71 32.84
N GLY A 157 -12.33 -2.13 31.78
CA GLY A 157 -13.01 -1.15 30.95
C GLY A 157 -12.10 -0.31 30.08
N ARG A 158 -12.71 0.41 29.15
CA ARG A 158 -12.02 1.29 28.20
C ARG A 158 -12.70 2.64 28.25
N PHE A 159 -11.93 3.71 28.30
CA PHE A 159 -12.52 5.03 28.15
C PHE A 159 -12.96 5.22 26.69
N PHE A 160 -14.24 5.56 26.51
CA PHE A 160 -14.94 5.49 25.24
C PHE A 160 -15.08 6.84 24.54
N GLN A 161 -15.10 7.96 25.29
CA GLN A 161 -15.19 9.28 24.67
C GLN A 161 -14.81 10.42 25.62
N PHE A 162 -13.95 11.33 25.14
CA PHE A 162 -13.67 12.60 25.80
C PHE A 162 -14.76 13.64 25.47
N THR A 163 -15.38 14.19 26.51
CA THR A 163 -16.48 15.16 26.35
C THR A 163 -16.04 16.60 26.64
N ALA A 164 -15.17 16.83 27.62
CA ALA A 164 -14.69 18.18 27.94
C ALA A 164 -13.42 18.20 28.80
N LEU A 165 -12.57 19.21 28.56
CA LEU A 165 -11.37 19.54 29.35
C LEU A 165 -11.61 20.90 30.01
N GLN A 166 -11.50 20.94 31.33
CA GLN A 166 -11.64 22.17 32.11
C GLN A 166 -10.38 22.42 32.94
N LYS A 167 -10.18 23.67 33.35
CA LYS A 167 -9.10 24.07 34.24
C LYS A 167 -9.71 24.64 35.53
N GLU A 168 -9.39 24.04 36.66
CA GLU A 168 -9.84 24.43 38.00
C GLU A 168 -8.60 24.81 38.84
N GLY A 169 -8.24 26.10 38.84
CA GLY A 169 -7.01 26.55 39.49
C GLY A 169 -5.76 25.96 38.79
N ASP A 170 -4.98 25.18 39.51
CA ASP A 170 -3.77 24.50 39.01
C ASP A 170 -4.02 23.06 38.52
N THR A 171 -5.28 22.59 38.59
CA THR A 171 -5.65 21.26 38.12
C THR A 171 -6.39 21.33 36.79
N TYR A 172 -6.17 20.32 35.98
CA TYR A 172 -6.88 20.05 34.75
C TYR A 172 -7.83 18.91 35.00
N LEU A 173 -9.09 19.12 34.64
CA LEU A 173 -10.16 18.16 34.81
C LEU A 173 -10.56 17.61 33.47
N LEU A 174 -10.46 16.30 33.32
CA LEU A 174 -10.89 15.58 32.15
C LEU A 174 -12.20 14.86 32.45
N MET A 175 -13.20 15.12 31.62
CA MET A 175 -14.52 14.49 31.67
C MET A 175 -14.75 13.69 30.39
N GLY A 176 -15.40 12.54 30.56
CA GLY A 176 -15.83 11.70 29.46
C GLY A 176 -16.61 10.48 29.94
N GLU A 177 -16.60 9.43 29.13
CA GLU A 177 -17.42 8.25 29.31
C GLU A 177 -16.55 6.99 29.41
N TRP A 178 -16.88 6.09 30.34
CA TRP A 178 -16.13 4.86 30.59
C TRP A 178 -16.97 3.64 30.22
N GLU A 179 -16.49 2.81 29.31
CA GLU A 179 -17.14 1.56 28.93
C GLU A 179 -16.72 0.43 29.87
N THR A 180 -17.67 -0.12 30.64
CA THR A 180 -17.44 -1.34 31.44
C THR A 180 -17.74 -2.58 30.60
N PRO A 181 -16.84 -3.58 30.53
CA PRO A 181 -17.05 -4.81 29.81
C PRO A 181 -17.75 -5.80 30.75
N ASP A 182 -19.08 -5.76 30.82
CA ASP A 182 -19.85 -6.84 31.44
C ASP A 182 -21.17 -7.10 30.71
N GLY A 183 -21.31 -8.34 30.23
CA GLY A 183 -22.56 -9.02 29.90
C GLY A 183 -23.13 -8.76 28.51
N GLU A 184 -23.48 -9.84 27.79
CA GLU A 184 -24.43 -9.83 26.68
C GLU A 184 -25.73 -9.14 27.15
N ASP A 185 -25.84 -7.81 26.93
CA ASP A 185 -27.04 -7.09 26.45
C ASP A 185 -27.10 -5.59 26.81
N ASP A 186 -26.22 -5.00 27.62
CA ASP A 186 -26.26 -3.54 27.86
C ASP A 186 -24.90 -2.94 28.24
N THR A 187 -24.20 -2.36 27.26
CA THR A 187 -23.01 -1.53 27.49
C THR A 187 -23.43 -0.23 28.19
N VAL A 188 -23.15 -0.10 29.49
CA VAL A 188 -23.36 1.16 30.23
C VAL A 188 -22.07 1.97 30.21
N CYS A 189 -22.15 3.23 29.77
CA CYS A 189 -21.03 4.17 29.73
C CYS A 189 -21.12 5.23 30.85
N PRO A 190 -20.82 4.92 32.13
CA PRO A 190 -20.87 5.93 33.19
C PRO A 190 -19.93 7.13 32.93
N PRO A 191 -20.27 8.32 33.44
CA PRO A 191 -19.41 9.48 33.33
C PRO A 191 -18.12 9.25 34.13
N LEU A 192 -16.97 9.32 33.46
CA LEU A 192 -15.66 9.35 34.09
C LEU A 192 -15.19 10.79 34.24
N ARG A 193 -14.71 11.10 35.45
CA ARG A 193 -14.08 12.38 35.77
C ARG A 193 -12.80 12.11 36.54
N PHE A 194 -11.68 12.57 36.01
CA PHE A 194 -10.42 12.57 36.75
C PHE A 194 -9.68 13.89 36.55
N SER A 195 -8.75 14.16 37.46
CA SER A 195 -7.92 15.36 37.41
C SER A 195 -6.45 15.03 37.31
N PHE A 196 -5.67 15.94 36.77
CA PHE A 196 -4.21 15.91 36.70
C PHE A 196 -3.66 17.33 36.80
N THR A 197 -2.40 17.48 37.17
CA THR A 197 -1.78 18.80 37.40
C THR A 197 -0.83 19.22 36.29
N LYS A 198 -0.12 18.25 35.72
CA LYS A 198 0.92 18.46 34.72
C LYS A 198 0.94 17.28 33.75
N THR A 199 1.60 17.48 32.63
CA THR A 199 1.94 16.41 31.71
C THR A 199 3.44 16.34 31.52
N ALA A 200 3.89 15.18 31.06
CA ALA A 200 5.22 14.99 30.52
C ALA A 200 5.08 14.15 29.25
N VAL A 201 5.91 14.43 28.24
CA VAL A 201 5.91 13.70 26.98
C VAL A 201 7.29 13.13 26.75
N GLN A 202 7.33 11.84 26.41
CA GLN A 202 8.53 11.18 25.96
C GLN A 202 8.30 10.71 24.52
N CYS A 203 9.05 11.28 23.57
CA CYS A 203 9.15 10.74 22.22
C CYS A 203 10.50 10.03 22.06
N LYS A 204 10.46 8.81 21.56
CA LYS A 204 11.64 8.03 21.18
C LYS A 204 11.62 7.81 19.68
N ALA A 205 12.65 8.29 19.00
CA ALA A 205 12.82 8.09 17.57
C ALA A 205 13.60 6.79 17.30
N TYR A 206 13.15 6.03 16.31
CA TYR A 206 13.80 4.81 15.81
C TYR A 206 14.34 5.02 14.41
N ARG A 207 15.24 4.15 13.97
CA ARG A 207 15.76 4.17 12.60
C ARG A 207 14.61 4.09 11.60
N ALA A 208 14.48 5.10 10.73
CA ALA A 208 13.51 5.06 9.65
C ALA A 208 13.94 4.04 8.59
N ASP A 209 12.96 3.29 8.08
CA ASP A 209 13.14 2.31 7.02
C ASP A 209 11.81 2.13 6.28
N ALA A 210 11.83 1.60 5.05
CA ALA A 210 10.62 1.47 4.25
C ALA A 210 9.65 0.48 4.90
N ILE A 211 8.35 0.74 4.93
CA ILE A 211 7.40 -0.20 5.53
C ILE A 211 7.36 -1.50 4.70
N TYR A 212 7.37 -1.36 3.36
CA TYR A 212 7.33 -2.49 2.43
C TYR A 212 8.44 -2.42 1.38
N LEU A 213 8.97 -3.59 1.01
CA LEU A 213 9.74 -3.74 -0.23
C LEU A 213 8.84 -3.39 -1.41
N THR A 214 9.45 -2.77 -2.43
CA THR A 214 8.79 -2.43 -3.69
C THR A 214 9.73 -2.71 -4.85
N GLU A 215 9.17 -2.98 -6.02
CA GLU A 215 9.91 -3.11 -7.28
C GLU A 215 10.34 -1.74 -7.85
N ASP A 216 9.90 -0.65 -7.23
CA ASP A 216 10.26 0.72 -7.60
C ASP A 216 11.32 1.31 -6.64
N PRO A 217 12.55 1.60 -7.10
CA PRO A 217 13.58 2.12 -6.21
C PRO A 217 13.20 3.48 -5.61
N TRP A 218 12.47 4.32 -6.35
CA TRP A 218 12.05 5.63 -5.87
C TRP A 218 10.86 5.54 -4.93
N GLY A 219 9.92 4.63 -5.18
CA GLY A 219 8.88 4.27 -4.22
C GLY A 219 9.42 3.71 -2.90
N PHE A 220 10.58 3.04 -2.90
CA PHE A 220 11.24 2.58 -1.68
C PHE A 220 11.79 3.76 -0.87
N LEU A 221 12.46 4.69 -1.56
CA LEU A 221 12.99 5.91 -0.95
C LEU A 221 11.88 6.84 -0.44
N TYR A 222 10.79 6.95 -1.19
CA TYR A 222 9.61 7.73 -0.83
C TYR A 222 9.03 7.32 0.52
N GLN A 223 8.88 6.01 0.77
CA GLN A 223 8.40 5.51 2.06
C GLN A 223 9.32 5.94 3.21
N ILE A 224 10.64 5.83 3.03
CA ILE A 224 11.60 6.27 4.06
C ILE A 224 11.53 7.78 4.26
N ALA A 225 11.41 8.54 3.17
CA ALA A 225 11.30 9.99 3.20
C ALA A 225 10.04 10.44 3.97
N LEU A 226 8.88 9.84 3.69
CA LEU A 226 7.64 10.07 4.42
C LEU A 226 7.84 9.81 5.90
N SER A 227 8.34 8.63 6.28
CA SER A 227 8.52 8.29 7.70
C SER A 227 9.43 9.27 8.44
N ILE A 228 10.49 9.78 7.80
CA ILE A 228 11.37 10.80 8.38
C ILE A 228 10.63 12.14 8.51
N VAL A 229 9.97 12.60 7.43
CA VAL A 229 9.31 13.91 7.40
C VAL A 229 8.11 13.97 8.35
N ASP A 230 7.28 12.92 8.39
CA ASP A 230 6.12 12.81 9.26
C ASP A 230 6.54 12.80 10.73
N ARG A 231 7.55 12.02 11.08
CA ARG A 231 8.10 12.01 12.44
C ARG A 231 8.60 13.38 12.87
N GLN A 232 9.22 14.13 11.97
CA GLN A 232 9.70 15.48 12.28
C GLN A 232 8.59 16.52 12.44
N ALA A 233 7.42 16.28 11.86
CA ALA A 233 6.27 17.13 12.11
C ALA A 233 5.77 17.02 13.56
N ILE A 234 6.15 15.96 14.29
CA ILE A 234 5.75 15.70 15.67
C ILE A 234 6.61 16.52 16.65
N PRO A 235 6.03 17.48 17.38
CA PRO A 235 6.79 18.29 18.34
C PRO A 235 7.40 17.45 19.45
N GLY A 236 8.69 17.67 19.74
CA GLY A 236 9.42 16.98 20.81
C GLY A 236 10.05 15.66 20.40
N CYS A 237 9.86 15.20 19.17
CA CYS A 237 10.62 14.06 18.66
C CYS A 237 12.08 14.44 18.35
N PRO A 238 13.07 13.65 18.77
CA PRO A 238 14.48 13.95 18.52
C PRO A 238 14.80 13.99 17.03
N VAL A 239 15.53 15.03 16.60
CA VAL A 239 16.00 15.20 15.22
C VAL A 239 17.52 15.33 15.21
N GLN A 240 18.18 14.48 14.43
CA GLN A 240 19.62 14.55 14.26
C GLN A 240 20.01 15.65 13.25
N PRO A 241 21.17 16.31 13.43
CA PRO A 241 21.63 17.36 12.51
C PRO A 241 21.74 16.90 11.05
N GLU A 242 22.25 15.68 10.83
CA GLU A 242 22.40 15.11 9.49
C GLU A 242 21.04 14.89 8.80
N GLU A 243 20.01 14.57 9.58
CA GLU A 243 18.65 14.42 9.09
C GLU A 243 18.05 15.77 8.71
N ALA A 244 18.26 16.79 9.55
CA ALA A 244 17.79 18.15 9.28
C ALA A 244 18.33 18.72 7.97
N VAL A 245 19.60 18.44 7.64
CA VAL A 245 20.23 18.84 6.37
C VAL A 245 19.57 18.15 5.16
N LEU A 246 19.07 16.92 5.32
CA LEU A 246 18.47 16.14 4.25
C LEU A 246 16.99 16.46 4.00
N LEU A 247 16.30 17.10 4.94
CA LEU A 247 14.86 17.36 4.82
C LEU A 247 14.42 18.03 3.52
N PRO A 248 15.11 19.06 2.99
CA PRO A 248 14.66 19.68 1.74
C PRO A 248 14.68 18.69 0.59
N LEU A 249 15.65 17.78 0.56
CA LEU A 249 15.74 16.73 -0.45
C LEU A 249 14.63 15.69 -0.25
N LEU A 250 14.39 15.24 0.98
CA LEU A 250 13.34 14.27 1.27
C LEU A 250 11.95 14.80 0.89
N LYS A 251 11.66 16.07 1.21
CA LYS A 251 10.44 16.75 0.79
C LYS A 251 10.32 16.88 -0.73
N ALA A 252 11.42 17.20 -1.42
CA ALA A 252 11.42 17.24 -2.89
C ALA A 252 11.13 15.87 -3.52
N ILE A 253 11.56 14.77 -2.88
CA ILE A 253 11.31 13.40 -3.33
C ILE A 253 9.86 13.00 -3.09
N ILE A 254 9.29 13.36 -1.92
CA ILE A 254 7.86 13.18 -1.62
C ILE A 254 7.03 13.91 -2.66
N ALA A 255 7.26 15.21 -2.85
CA ALA A 255 6.54 16.02 -3.82
C ALA A 255 6.69 15.48 -5.26
N TRP A 256 7.85 14.89 -5.60
CA TRP A 256 8.05 14.29 -6.92
C TRP A 256 7.19 13.04 -7.14
N GLU A 257 7.10 12.17 -6.14
CA GLU A 257 6.29 10.95 -6.21
C GLU A 257 4.79 11.26 -6.08
N ASP A 258 4.40 12.29 -5.32
CA ASP A 258 3.01 12.76 -5.19
C ASP A 258 2.54 13.57 -6.42
N GLU A 259 3.43 13.84 -7.38
CA GLU A 259 3.14 14.63 -8.59
C GLU A 259 2.84 16.12 -8.29
N GLU A 260 3.37 16.63 -7.18
CA GLU A 260 3.18 17.99 -6.66
C GLU A 260 4.46 18.85 -6.72
N ALA A 261 5.61 18.28 -7.11
CA ALA A 261 6.87 19.02 -7.15
C ALA A 261 6.81 20.19 -8.14
N GLY A 262 7.41 21.32 -7.74
CA GLY A 262 7.57 22.52 -8.54
C GLY A 262 9.01 22.74 -9.00
N GLY A 263 9.28 23.97 -9.45
CA GLY A 263 10.60 24.35 -9.98
C GLY A 263 11.73 24.28 -8.96
N ASN A 264 11.45 24.56 -7.68
CA ASN A 264 12.47 24.55 -6.62
C ASN A 264 12.91 23.12 -6.29
N GLU A 265 11.94 22.21 -6.15
CA GLU A 265 12.17 20.79 -5.90
C GLU A 265 12.94 20.17 -7.07
N ALA A 266 12.53 20.48 -8.30
CA ALA A 266 13.22 20.01 -9.51
C ALA A 266 14.66 20.52 -9.60
N ALA A 267 14.91 21.79 -9.26
CA ALA A 267 16.26 22.36 -9.24
C ALA A 267 17.15 21.69 -8.17
N LEU A 268 16.59 21.39 -7.00
CA LEU A 268 17.30 20.66 -5.95
C LEU A 268 17.66 19.24 -6.41
N LEU A 269 16.70 18.51 -6.99
CA LEU A 269 16.93 17.19 -7.54
C LEU A 269 17.95 17.21 -8.69
N ALA A 270 17.91 18.22 -9.57
CA ALA A 270 18.88 18.43 -10.64
C ALA A 270 20.30 18.64 -10.12
N ARG A 271 20.46 19.41 -9.04
CA ARG A 271 21.76 19.57 -8.37
C ARG A 271 22.31 18.23 -7.89
N TRP A 272 21.50 17.45 -7.17
CA TRP A 272 21.90 16.12 -6.71
C TRP A 272 22.20 15.15 -7.85
N ALA A 273 21.44 15.19 -8.95
CA ALA A 273 21.68 14.40 -10.14
C ALA A 273 23.05 14.72 -10.75
N ARG A 274 23.37 16.01 -10.90
CA ARG A 274 24.66 16.48 -11.42
C ARG A 274 25.83 16.00 -10.57
N GLU A 275 25.74 16.23 -9.27
CA GLU A 275 26.79 15.81 -8.35
C GLU A 275 26.95 14.28 -8.28
N SER A 276 25.94 13.52 -8.73
CA SER A 276 25.98 12.05 -8.85
C SER A 276 26.43 11.55 -10.23
N GLY A 277 26.79 12.45 -11.16
CA GLY A 277 27.19 12.11 -12.52
C GLY A 277 26.03 11.81 -13.50
N CYS A 278 24.79 12.08 -13.11
CA CYS A 278 23.58 11.90 -13.93
C CYS A 278 23.25 13.18 -14.74
N GLU A 279 24.20 13.69 -15.52
CA GLU A 279 24.11 14.98 -16.22
C GLU A 279 22.90 15.11 -17.16
N THR A 280 22.58 14.03 -17.89
CA THR A 280 21.42 14.02 -18.80
C THR A 280 20.10 14.21 -18.04
N LEU A 281 20.00 13.60 -16.85
CA LEU A 281 18.82 13.75 -15.99
C LEU A 281 18.75 15.16 -15.39
N ALA A 282 19.88 15.69 -14.91
CA ALA A 282 19.97 17.03 -14.35
C ALA A 282 19.50 18.10 -15.35
N LYS A 283 20.04 18.09 -16.58
CA LYS A 283 19.64 19.02 -17.65
C LYS A 283 18.16 18.91 -18.00
N LYS A 284 17.63 17.68 -17.97
CA LYS A 284 16.22 17.44 -18.25
C LYS A 284 15.32 18.08 -17.20
N TRP A 285 15.65 17.92 -15.93
CA TRP A 285 14.92 18.52 -14.81
C TRP A 285 14.97 20.05 -14.81
N GLU A 286 16.10 20.64 -15.18
CA GLU A 286 16.25 22.10 -15.33
C GLU A 286 15.40 22.69 -16.47
N GLN A 287 15.01 21.86 -17.44
CA GLN A 287 14.20 22.26 -18.59
C GLN A 287 12.70 21.97 -18.41
N LEU A 288 12.30 21.38 -17.28
CA LEU A 288 10.89 21.09 -17.04
C LEU A 288 10.09 22.37 -16.79
N VAL A 289 8.87 22.37 -17.31
CA VAL A 289 7.90 23.44 -17.11
C VAL A 289 6.81 22.91 -16.20
N PHE A 290 6.49 23.68 -15.16
CA PHE A 290 5.48 23.34 -14.16
C PHE A 290 4.24 24.24 -14.33
N PRO A 291 3.01 23.72 -14.06
CA PRO A 291 2.71 22.35 -13.65
C PRO A 291 2.84 21.35 -14.81
N MET A 292 3.27 20.12 -14.51
CA MET A 292 3.37 19.04 -15.50
C MET A 292 2.03 18.33 -15.71
N SER A 293 1.80 17.80 -16.91
CA SER A 293 0.66 16.94 -17.18
C SER A 293 0.86 15.53 -16.61
N CYS A 294 -0.21 14.82 -16.28
CA CYS A 294 -0.16 13.44 -15.79
C CYS A 294 0.65 12.49 -16.71
N GLY A 295 0.51 12.65 -18.04
CA GLY A 295 1.30 11.88 -19.01
C GLY A 295 2.81 12.17 -18.94
N GLN A 296 3.18 13.41 -18.63
CA GLN A 296 4.57 13.81 -18.44
C GLN A 296 5.13 13.26 -17.12
N TRP A 297 4.37 13.30 -16.01
CA TRP A 297 4.74 12.67 -14.74
C TRP A 297 5.09 11.19 -14.90
N LYS A 298 4.21 10.42 -15.55
CA LYS A 298 4.44 8.99 -15.81
C LYS A 298 5.75 8.75 -16.57
N LYS A 299 6.02 9.57 -17.59
CA LYS A 299 7.25 9.47 -18.39
C LYS A 299 8.49 9.79 -17.56
N GLU A 300 8.43 10.79 -16.70
CA GLU A 300 9.55 11.16 -15.84
C GLU A 300 9.85 10.11 -14.77
N LYS A 301 8.81 9.56 -14.12
CA LYS A 301 8.96 8.42 -13.20
C LYS A 301 9.58 7.19 -13.88
N ASP A 302 9.20 6.91 -15.12
CA ASP A 302 9.82 5.81 -15.89
C ASP A 302 11.29 6.07 -16.24
N VAL A 303 11.67 7.33 -16.48
CA VAL A 303 13.07 7.73 -16.74
C VAL A 303 13.92 7.55 -15.49
N LEU A 304 13.41 7.94 -14.32
CA LEU A 304 14.07 7.77 -13.03
C LEU A 304 14.45 6.31 -12.72
N ARG A 305 13.65 5.36 -13.21
CA ARG A 305 13.87 3.92 -13.03
C ARG A 305 14.93 3.34 -13.97
N HIS A 306 15.51 4.12 -14.88
CA HIS A 306 16.53 3.62 -15.82
C HIS A 306 17.90 3.41 -15.12
N TRP A 307 18.64 2.35 -15.50
CA TRP A 307 19.93 1.99 -14.86
C TRP A 307 21.00 3.09 -14.85
N GLN A 308 20.94 4.04 -15.78
CA GLN A 308 21.88 5.18 -15.81
C GLN A 308 21.66 6.15 -14.64
N ASN A 309 20.50 6.11 -14.00
CA ASN A 309 20.12 6.99 -12.90
C ASN A 309 20.29 6.33 -11.51
N GLU A 310 20.75 5.07 -11.48
CA GLU A 310 21.13 4.35 -10.26
C GLU A 310 22.12 5.11 -9.36
N PRO A 311 23.17 5.79 -9.89
CA PRO A 311 24.13 6.52 -9.05
C PRO A 311 23.50 7.61 -8.18
N LEU A 312 22.51 8.35 -8.72
CA LEU A 312 21.77 9.35 -7.96
C LEU A 312 21.05 8.70 -6.78
N TRP A 313 20.26 7.66 -7.04
CA TRP A 313 19.53 6.96 -5.99
C TRP A 313 20.46 6.40 -4.91
N ARG A 314 21.59 5.79 -5.30
CA ARG A 314 22.58 5.27 -4.34
C ARG A 314 23.14 6.36 -3.45
N ARG A 315 23.42 7.53 -4.01
CA ARG A 315 23.91 8.68 -3.23
C ARG A 315 22.87 9.14 -2.22
N VAL A 316 21.61 9.27 -2.65
CA VAL A 316 20.53 9.69 -1.74
C VAL A 316 20.31 8.64 -0.64
N MET A 317 20.20 7.36 -1.00
CA MET A 317 20.08 6.26 -0.04
C MET A 317 21.24 6.21 0.95
N HIS A 318 22.48 6.43 0.49
CA HIS A 318 23.63 6.49 1.38
C HIS A 318 23.52 7.65 2.36
N ALA A 319 23.14 8.84 1.89
CA ALA A 319 22.96 10.00 2.77
C ALA A 319 21.86 9.75 3.82
N VAL A 320 20.73 9.18 3.40
CA VAL A 320 19.66 8.76 4.31
C VAL A 320 20.16 7.72 5.31
N TRP A 321 20.86 6.67 4.86
CA TRP A 321 21.41 5.67 5.77
C TRP A 321 22.33 6.27 6.83
N GLN A 322 23.22 7.18 6.43
CA GLN A 322 24.14 7.86 7.36
C GLN A 322 23.37 8.69 8.39
N SER A 323 22.32 9.40 7.99
CA SER A 323 21.50 10.18 8.95
C SER A 323 20.74 9.31 9.94
N GLN A 324 20.54 8.03 9.62
CA GLN A 324 19.80 7.10 10.47
C GLN A 324 20.65 6.20 11.37
N LEU A 325 21.99 6.29 11.30
CA LEU A 325 22.89 5.40 12.04
C LEU A 325 22.78 5.54 13.56
N SER A 326 22.55 6.75 14.07
CA SER A 326 22.50 7.04 15.50
C SER A 326 21.20 6.60 16.18
N TYR A 327 20.12 6.39 15.42
CA TYR A 327 18.86 5.94 16.00
C TYR A 327 18.88 4.43 16.30
N PRO A 328 18.26 4.01 17.42
CA PRO A 328 18.07 2.59 17.72
C PRO A 328 17.13 1.93 16.72
N ALA A 329 17.28 0.61 16.55
CA ALA A 329 16.28 -0.19 15.85
C ALA A 329 14.97 -0.24 16.65
N TYR A 330 13.85 -0.32 15.94
CA TYR A 330 12.54 -0.52 16.55
C TYR A 330 12.48 -1.88 17.27
N PRO A 331 12.02 -1.94 18.53
CA PRO A 331 11.88 -3.20 19.26
C PRO A 331 10.80 -4.05 18.60
N ARG A 332 11.16 -5.27 18.18
CA ARG A 332 10.22 -6.22 17.57
C ARG A 332 9.73 -7.21 18.63
N GLY A 333 8.42 -7.38 18.74
CA GLY A 333 7.82 -8.44 19.55
C GLY A 333 8.20 -9.84 19.05
N GLY A 334 8.20 -10.83 19.94
CA GLY A 334 8.38 -12.25 19.58
C GLY A 334 9.76 -12.61 19.00
N GLU A 335 10.85 -11.97 19.42
CA GLU A 335 12.19 -12.13 18.81
C GLU A 335 12.66 -13.60 18.72
N ALA A 336 12.31 -14.45 19.69
CA ALA A 336 12.62 -15.88 19.66
C ALA A 336 11.90 -16.61 18.50
N GLU A 337 10.64 -16.29 18.23
CA GLU A 337 9.90 -16.86 17.10
C GLU A 337 10.41 -16.31 15.77
N ARG A 338 10.77 -15.02 15.73
CA ARG A 338 11.38 -14.39 14.56
C ARG A 338 12.71 -15.06 14.21
N GLU A 339 13.56 -15.30 15.20
CA GLU A 339 14.85 -15.98 15.01
C GLU A 339 14.66 -17.41 14.47
N LYS A 340 13.68 -18.16 15.01
CA LYS A 340 13.29 -19.46 14.45
C LYS A 340 12.89 -19.34 12.97
N GLY A 341 12.09 -18.34 12.63
CA GLY A 341 11.69 -18.05 11.25
C GLY A 341 12.87 -17.72 10.33
N ARG A 342 13.80 -16.88 10.77
CA ARG A 342 15.04 -16.54 10.04
C ARG A 342 15.89 -17.76 9.75
N LEU A 343 16.08 -18.62 10.76
CA LEU A 343 16.83 -19.87 10.63
C LEU A 343 16.19 -20.82 9.60
N MET A 344 14.86 -20.98 9.63
CA MET A 344 14.15 -21.79 8.64
C MET A 344 14.35 -21.28 7.20
N ILE A 345 14.28 -19.96 6.99
CA ILE A 345 14.53 -19.34 5.69
C ILE A 345 15.98 -19.59 5.25
N GLN A 346 16.93 -19.37 6.16
CA GLN A 346 18.35 -19.56 5.91
C GLN A 346 18.68 -21.00 5.53
N GLU A 347 18.18 -21.99 6.28
CA GLU A 347 18.36 -23.40 5.97
C GLU A 347 17.77 -23.77 4.61
N GLN A 348 16.57 -23.27 4.29
CA GLN A 348 15.93 -23.54 3.01
C GLN A 348 16.72 -22.94 1.84
N LEU A 349 17.23 -21.71 1.96
CA LEU A 349 18.03 -21.08 0.91
C LEU A 349 19.41 -21.72 0.74
N TYR A 350 20.02 -22.21 1.82
CA TYR A 350 21.24 -23.02 1.73
C TYR A 350 21.00 -24.35 1.03
N ARG A 351 19.86 -25.03 1.26
CA ARG A 351 19.49 -26.24 0.50
C ARG A 351 19.31 -25.96 -0.98
N GLU A 352 18.81 -24.77 -1.33
CA GLU A 352 18.74 -24.30 -2.71
C GLU A 352 20.11 -23.86 -3.29
N GLY A 353 21.19 -23.92 -2.51
CA GLY A 353 22.56 -23.63 -2.95
C GLY A 353 22.91 -22.14 -2.96
N TYR A 354 22.18 -21.31 -2.20
CA TYR A 354 22.58 -19.93 -1.96
C TYR A 354 23.67 -19.84 -0.89
N THR A 355 24.47 -18.77 -0.98
CA THR A 355 25.49 -18.37 0.00
C THR A 355 25.11 -17.01 0.60
N GLY A 356 25.75 -16.59 1.68
CA GLY A 356 25.39 -15.38 2.42
C GLY A 356 24.74 -15.72 3.77
N CYS A 357 24.01 -14.79 4.37
CA CYS A 357 23.29 -14.99 5.63
C CYS A 357 22.06 -14.10 5.64
N TYR A 358 21.05 -14.42 6.45
CA TYR A 358 19.88 -13.57 6.58
C TYR A 358 20.29 -12.12 6.92
N PRO A 359 19.76 -11.08 6.25
CA PRO A 359 18.67 -11.10 5.26
C PRO A 359 19.10 -11.20 3.79
N SER A 360 20.39 -11.36 3.47
CA SER A 360 20.90 -11.27 2.09
C SER A 360 21.59 -12.54 1.60
N PHE A 361 21.06 -13.08 0.51
CA PHE A 361 21.53 -14.32 -0.10
C PHE A 361 21.93 -14.12 -1.56
N VAL A 362 22.98 -14.81 -1.99
CA VAL A 362 23.48 -14.77 -3.36
C VAL A 362 23.83 -16.16 -3.87
N LYS A 363 23.47 -16.42 -5.13
CA LYS A 363 23.84 -17.62 -5.86
C LYS A 363 24.34 -17.25 -7.25
N VAL A 364 25.53 -17.75 -7.57
CA VAL A 364 26.15 -17.57 -8.88
C VAL A 364 25.98 -18.85 -9.67
N ASN A 365 25.16 -18.78 -10.70
CA ASN A 365 24.85 -19.90 -11.58
C ASN A 365 25.64 -19.78 -12.90
N PRO A 366 26.03 -20.92 -13.50
CA PRO A 366 26.52 -20.90 -14.88
C PRO A 366 25.44 -20.33 -15.81
N PRO A 367 25.84 -19.80 -16.98
CA PRO A 367 24.87 -19.34 -17.97
C PRO A 367 23.94 -20.51 -18.33
N GLN A 368 22.63 -20.30 -18.20
CA GLN A 368 21.66 -21.36 -18.47
C GLN A 368 21.65 -21.67 -19.98
N PRO A 369 21.73 -22.95 -20.38
CA PRO A 369 21.66 -23.31 -21.79
C PRO A 369 20.23 -23.11 -22.34
N GLY A 370 20.17 -22.62 -23.58
CA GLY A 370 18.95 -22.52 -24.39
C GLY A 370 18.24 -21.16 -24.35
N LEU A 371 17.46 -20.89 -25.39
CA LEU A 371 16.61 -19.71 -25.51
C LEU A 371 15.42 -19.79 -24.54
N ARG A 372 15.21 -18.77 -23.72
CA ARG A 372 14.09 -18.70 -22.77
C ARG A 372 13.40 -17.35 -22.83
N LEU A 373 12.11 -17.37 -22.54
CA LEU A 373 11.32 -16.16 -22.33
C LEU A 373 11.24 -15.88 -20.83
N ALA A 374 11.54 -14.65 -20.44
CA ALA A 374 11.33 -14.16 -19.09
C ALA A 374 10.75 -12.76 -19.12
N GLN A 375 10.09 -12.37 -18.03
CA GLN A 375 9.50 -11.04 -17.89
C GLN A 375 10.46 -10.11 -17.12
N SER A 376 10.75 -8.94 -17.68
CA SER A 376 11.61 -7.90 -17.11
C SER A 376 10.82 -6.59 -17.12
N TYR A 377 10.37 -6.14 -15.95
CA TYR A 377 9.59 -4.90 -15.77
C TYR A 377 8.37 -4.78 -16.70
N GLY A 378 7.53 -5.82 -16.73
CA GLY A 378 6.36 -5.90 -17.61
C GLY A 378 6.68 -6.44 -19.02
N ASP A 379 7.88 -6.21 -19.55
CA ASP A 379 8.24 -6.63 -20.90
C ASP A 379 8.72 -8.08 -20.97
N VAL A 380 8.24 -8.83 -21.98
CA VAL A 380 8.75 -10.17 -22.27
C VAL A 380 10.06 -10.07 -23.06
N CYS A 381 11.12 -10.67 -22.54
CA CYS A 381 12.47 -10.65 -23.09
C CYS A 381 12.99 -12.07 -23.36
N PHE A 382 13.80 -12.21 -24.41
CA PHE A 382 14.55 -13.43 -24.66
C PHE A 382 15.88 -13.44 -23.89
N ILE A 383 16.17 -14.56 -23.25
CA ILE A 383 17.42 -14.83 -22.51
C ILE A 383 18.10 -16.04 -23.17
N GLY A 384 19.45 -16.05 -23.19
CA GLY A 384 20.23 -17.19 -23.69
C GLY A 384 20.64 -17.09 -25.17
N LEU A 385 20.45 -15.93 -25.81
CA LEU A 385 20.95 -15.65 -27.17
C LEU A 385 22.38 -15.08 -27.20
N TRP A 386 22.90 -14.59 -26.07
CA TRP A 386 24.08 -13.74 -26.05
C TRP A 386 25.15 -14.23 -25.08
N ARG A 387 26.35 -13.62 -25.17
CA ARG A 387 27.58 -13.90 -24.39
C ARG A 387 27.44 -13.58 -22.89
N GLU A 388 26.42 -14.12 -22.21
CA GLU A 388 26.32 -14.09 -20.75
C GLU A 388 27.50 -14.84 -20.14
N LYS A 389 28.23 -14.21 -19.21
CA LYS A 389 29.32 -14.89 -18.48
C LYS A 389 28.76 -15.90 -17.48
N ARG A 390 27.68 -15.50 -16.78
CA ARG A 390 27.02 -16.21 -15.69
C ARG A 390 25.69 -15.54 -15.37
N MET A 391 24.86 -16.17 -14.54
CA MET A 391 23.65 -15.60 -13.97
C MET A 391 23.86 -15.41 -12.46
N VAL A 392 23.65 -14.19 -11.95
CA VAL A 392 23.76 -13.91 -10.51
C VAL A 392 22.37 -13.66 -9.96
N SER A 393 21.92 -14.57 -9.10
CA SER A 393 20.62 -14.54 -8.42
C SER A 393 20.83 -14.04 -7.00
N ARG A 394 20.02 -13.08 -6.55
CA ARG A 394 20.06 -12.56 -5.17
C ARG A 394 18.66 -12.53 -4.60
N ILE A 395 18.57 -12.79 -3.29
CA ILE A 395 17.34 -12.70 -2.52
C ILE A 395 17.64 -11.83 -1.33
N LEU A 396 16.85 -10.77 -1.16
CA LEU A 396 16.85 -9.96 0.03
C LEU A 396 15.52 -10.17 0.75
N CYS A 397 15.60 -10.58 2.01
CA CYS A 397 14.46 -10.75 2.91
C CYS A 397 14.21 -9.45 3.70
N ARG A 398 12.94 -9.08 3.88
CA ARG A 398 12.53 -7.97 4.74
C ARG A 398 11.41 -8.43 5.65
N GLU A 399 11.57 -8.22 6.95
CA GLU A 399 10.55 -8.54 7.95
C GLU A 399 9.56 -7.40 8.08
N ASP A 400 8.29 -7.73 8.23
CA ASP A 400 7.31 -6.78 8.73
C ASP A 400 7.56 -6.53 10.23
N PRO A 401 7.79 -5.29 10.66
CA PRO A 401 8.06 -5.00 12.07
C PRO A 401 6.82 -5.18 12.97
N MET A 402 5.60 -4.98 12.45
CA MET A 402 4.38 -4.90 13.27
C MET A 402 3.52 -6.16 13.26
N GLU A 403 3.70 -7.06 12.28
CA GLU A 403 2.88 -8.27 12.20
C GLU A 403 3.44 -9.44 13.03
N GLU A 404 2.55 -10.06 13.83
CA GLU A 404 2.75 -11.35 14.49
C GLU A 404 1.72 -12.36 13.97
N PRO A 405 2.12 -13.57 13.50
CA PRO A 405 3.49 -14.10 13.44
C PRO A 405 4.36 -13.45 12.34
N LEU A 406 5.69 -13.64 12.41
CA LEU A 406 6.66 -13.08 11.47
C LEU A 406 6.23 -13.24 10.00
N ARG A 407 5.96 -12.12 9.33
CA ARG A 407 5.77 -12.03 7.88
C ARG A 407 7.03 -11.51 7.20
N VAL A 408 7.40 -12.15 6.08
CA VAL A 408 8.61 -11.80 5.31
C VAL A 408 8.26 -11.51 3.84
N GLN A 409 8.83 -10.42 3.34
CA GLN A 409 8.85 -10.08 1.93
C GLN A 409 10.21 -10.45 1.31
N TYR A 410 10.20 -10.92 0.06
CA TYR A 410 11.38 -11.38 -0.65
C TYR A 410 11.56 -10.57 -1.94
N LEU A 411 12.62 -9.75 -1.98
CA LEU A 411 13.07 -9.11 -3.19
C LEU A 411 13.97 -10.07 -3.96
N CYS A 412 13.39 -10.71 -4.98
CA CYS A 412 14.05 -11.69 -5.83
C CYS A 412 14.64 -11.00 -7.05
N THR A 413 15.96 -11.04 -7.20
CA THR A 413 16.64 -10.30 -8.26
C THR A 413 17.59 -11.19 -9.05
N THR A 414 17.69 -10.92 -10.34
CA THR A 414 18.59 -11.63 -11.25
C THR A 414 19.33 -10.64 -12.11
N SER A 415 20.64 -10.82 -12.23
CA SER A 415 21.48 -10.04 -13.14
C SER A 415 22.25 -10.95 -14.10
N LEU A 416 22.33 -10.53 -15.36
CA LEU A 416 23.03 -11.21 -16.44
C LEU A 416 24.24 -10.35 -16.88
N PRO A 417 25.37 -10.42 -16.16
CA PRO A 417 26.55 -9.60 -16.44
C PRO A 417 27.14 -9.89 -17.83
N ARG A 418 27.59 -8.81 -18.49
CA ARG A 418 28.35 -8.89 -19.74
C ARG A 418 29.77 -9.36 -19.48
N LYS A 419 30.36 -10.06 -20.46
CA LYS A 419 31.79 -10.38 -20.43
C LYS A 419 32.62 -9.09 -20.32
N GLY A 420 33.52 -9.03 -19.33
CA GLY A 420 34.41 -7.88 -19.09
C GLY A 420 33.83 -6.74 -18.25
N LYS A 421 32.54 -6.80 -17.84
CA LYS A 421 31.98 -5.86 -16.86
C LYS A 421 32.01 -6.46 -15.45
N PRO A 422 32.22 -5.65 -14.40
CA PRO A 422 32.07 -6.10 -13.02
C PRO A 422 30.63 -6.52 -12.74
N ASP A 423 30.47 -7.39 -11.75
CA ASP A 423 29.14 -7.75 -11.27
C ASP A 423 28.49 -6.56 -10.57
N LEU A 424 27.15 -6.57 -10.54
CA LEU A 424 26.40 -5.59 -9.75
C LEU A 424 26.72 -5.77 -8.25
N PRO A 425 26.79 -4.67 -7.48
CA PRO A 425 27.21 -4.73 -6.08
C PRO A 425 26.19 -5.45 -5.20
N ASP A 426 24.90 -5.30 -5.47
CA ASP A 426 23.80 -5.82 -4.65
C ASP A 426 22.54 -6.14 -5.49
N GLY A 427 21.48 -6.58 -4.79
CA GLY A 427 20.16 -6.81 -5.40
C GLY A 427 19.42 -5.52 -5.79
N TYR A 428 19.63 -4.41 -5.08
CA TYR A 428 18.97 -3.14 -5.36
C TYR A 428 19.31 -2.56 -6.74
N ALA A 429 20.50 -2.86 -7.26
CA ALA A 429 20.84 -2.54 -8.65
C ALA A 429 19.82 -3.08 -9.67
N CYS A 430 19.18 -4.22 -9.38
CA CYS A 430 18.16 -4.81 -10.22
C CYS A 430 16.78 -4.15 -10.09
N LEU A 431 16.59 -3.16 -9.21
CA LEU A 431 15.40 -2.30 -9.25
C LEU A 431 15.43 -1.37 -10.46
N PHE A 432 16.63 -1.03 -10.95
CA PHE A 432 16.78 -0.18 -12.12
C PHE A 432 16.73 -0.95 -13.43
N ARG A 433 15.89 -0.47 -14.34
CA ARG A 433 15.57 -1.10 -15.61
C ARG A 433 16.77 -1.15 -16.53
N GLU A 434 17.24 -2.36 -16.80
CA GLU A 434 18.11 -2.69 -17.92
C GLU A 434 17.51 -3.91 -18.64
N LYS A 435 16.73 -3.66 -19.70
CA LYS A 435 15.90 -4.67 -20.37
C LYS A 435 16.70 -5.91 -20.76
N GLY A 436 16.18 -7.07 -20.38
CA GLY A 436 16.79 -8.38 -20.67
C GLY A 436 18.12 -8.64 -19.94
N ARG A 437 18.51 -7.78 -19.00
CA ARG A 437 19.76 -7.93 -18.22
C ARG A 437 19.53 -7.94 -16.72
N ARG A 438 18.57 -7.17 -16.25
CA ARG A 438 18.18 -7.08 -14.85
C ARG A 438 16.72 -7.52 -14.71
N PHE A 439 16.46 -8.29 -13.67
CA PHE A 439 15.15 -8.82 -13.34
C PHE A 439 14.91 -8.60 -11.85
N CYS A 440 13.70 -8.18 -11.52
CA CYS A 440 13.26 -7.96 -10.17
C CYS A 440 11.84 -8.51 -10.05
N MET A 441 11.57 -9.18 -8.94
CA MET A 441 10.24 -9.63 -8.56
C MET A 441 10.10 -9.58 -7.05
N LEU A 442 8.99 -9.04 -6.58
CA LEU A 442 8.62 -9.05 -5.17
C LEU A 442 7.70 -10.26 -4.87
N LEU A 443 7.99 -10.97 -3.79
CA LEU A 443 7.10 -11.97 -3.22
C LEU A 443 6.74 -11.58 -1.79
N THR A 444 5.49 -11.78 -1.42
CA THR A 444 4.99 -11.55 -0.05
C THR A 444 4.39 -12.85 0.47
N GLU A 445 4.76 -13.23 1.68
CA GLU A 445 4.20 -14.39 2.36
C GLU A 445 2.71 -14.17 2.68
N MET A 446 1.85 -15.09 2.25
CA MET A 446 0.39 -15.06 2.48
C MET A 446 -0.06 -16.21 3.37
N ASP A 447 -0.77 -15.89 4.45
CA ASP A 447 -0.90 -16.77 5.60
C ASP A 447 -2.10 -17.72 5.56
N ASP A 448 -1.83 -19.03 5.46
CA ASP A 448 -2.75 -20.13 5.82
C ASP A 448 -2.12 -21.08 6.88
N ASN A 449 -0.81 -20.92 7.20
CA ASN A 449 0.02 -21.72 8.12
C ASN A 449 1.46 -21.15 8.11
N PRO A 450 1.96 -20.50 9.17
CA PRO A 450 3.16 -19.65 9.09
C PRO A 450 4.43 -20.45 8.76
N GLU A 451 4.63 -21.62 9.32
CA GLU A 451 5.87 -22.39 9.08
C GLU A 451 5.93 -23.00 7.68
N LYS A 452 4.84 -23.64 7.24
CA LYS A 452 4.79 -24.29 5.92
C LYS A 452 4.80 -23.25 4.80
N THR A 453 4.09 -22.13 4.99
CA THR A 453 4.05 -21.03 4.04
C THR A 453 5.42 -20.39 3.91
N ARG A 454 6.14 -20.13 5.02
CA ARG A 454 7.49 -19.55 4.98
C ARG A 454 8.47 -20.37 4.16
N ILE A 455 8.54 -21.69 4.38
CA ILE A 455 9.42 -22.58 3.60
C ILE A 455 9.01 -22.59 2.11
N ALA A 456 7.72 -22.69 1.82
CA ALA A 456 7.22 -22.67 0.45
C ALA A 456 7.50 -21.34 -0.26
N CYS A 457 7.41 -20.22 0.45
CA CYS A 457 7.69 -18.88 -0.07
C CYS A 457 9.20 -18.69 -0.30
N ALA A 458 10.06 -19.10 0.63
CA ALA A 458 11.52 -19.08 0.44
C ALA A 458 11.95 -19.93 -0.76
N HIS A 459 11.34 -21.10 -0.96
CA HIS A 459 11.55 -21.93 -2.16
C HIS A 459 11.07 -21.25 -3.44
N ALA A 460 9.90 -20.59 -3.39
CA ALA A 460 9.39 -19.79 -4.49
C ALA A 460 10.36 -18.66 -4.84
N ALA A 461 10.91 -17.98 -3.84
CA ALA A 461 11.89 -16.90 -3.99
C ALA A 461 13.16 -17.39 -4.72
N ALA A 462 13.72 -18.53 -4.29
CA ALA A 462 14.84 -19.18 -4.95
C ALA A 462 14.55 -19.46 -6.43
N LYS A 463 13.40 -20.06 -6.74
CA LYS A 463 12.98 -20.33 -8.12
C LYS A 463 12.82 -19.04 -8.93
N LYS A 464 12.19 -18.00 -8.38
CA LYS A 464 11.98 -16.74 -9.08
C LYS A 464 13.29 -16.01 -9.36
N ALA A 465 14.19 -15.91 -8.39
CA ALA A 465 15.51 -15.29 -8.57
C ALA A 465 16.39 -16.07 -9.57
N GLU A 466 16.11 -17.35 -9.82
CA GLU A 466 16.75 -18.17 -10.86
C GLU A 466 15.97 -18.23 -12.18
N LEU A 467 14.89 -17.43 -12.31
CA LEU A 467 14.01 -17.39 -13.47
C LEU A 467 13.37 -18.75 -13.81
N ARG A 468 13.16 -19.58 -12.79
CA ARG A 468 12.47 -20.89 -12.87
C ARG A 468 10.98 -20.73 -12.64
N ARG A 469 10.21 -21.70 -13.16
CA ARG A 469 8.76 -21.76 -12.96
C ARG A 469 8.42 -22.17 -11.53
N VAL A 470 7.41 -21.50 -10.99
CA VAL A 470 6.86 -21.72 -9.65
C VAL A 470 5.52 -22.46 -9.78
N ASN A 471 5.31 -23.47 -8.93
CA ASN A 471 4.11 -24.31 -8.93
C ASN A 471 2.90 -23.61 -8.28
N ARG A 472 1.71 -24.23 -8.35
CA ARG A 472 0.48 -23.62 -7.84
C ARG A 472 0.49 -23.39 -6.32
N ARG A 473 1.09 -24.31 -5.55
CA ARG A 473 1.17 -24.21 -4.08
C ARG A 473 2.09 -23.05 -3.67
N GLU A 474 3.25 -22.96 -4.29
CA GLU A 474 4.23 -21.89 -4.10
C GLU A 474 3.67 -20.52 -4.51
N ARG A 475 2.89 -20.44 -5.59
CA ARG A 475 2.20 -19.18 -5.97
C ARG A 475 1.18 -18.74 -4.93
N LYS A 476 0.40 -19.68 -4.38
CA LYS A 476 -0.58 -19.38 -3.33
C LYS A 476 0.13 -18.84 -2.08
N ALA A 477 1.20 -19.51 -1.65
CA ALA A 477 2.00 -19.10 -0.49
C ALA A 477 2.68 -17.73 -0.67
N ALA A 478 3.02 -17.35 -1.91
CA ALA A 478 3.69 -16.10 -2.25
C ALA A 478 2.74 -14.99 -2.76
N GLY A 479 1.43 -15.14 -2.55
CA GLY A 479 0.41 -14.15 -2.95
C GLY A 479 0.32 -13.85 -4.44
N GLN A 480 0.86 -14.72 -5.29
CA GLN A 480 0.87 -14.49 -6.73
C GLN A 480 -0.43 -14.94 -7.37
N THR A 481 -1.15 -14.00 -7.99
CA THR A 481 -2.26 -14.34 -8.88
C THR A 481 -1.74 -15.11 -10.10
N PRO A 482 -2.48 -16.12 -10.58
CA PRO A 482 -2.06 -16.85 -11.76
C PRO A 482 -1.98 -15.90 -12.96
N VAL A 483 -0.78 -15.74 -13.51
CA VAL A 483 -0.62 -15.07 -14.81
C VAL A 483 -1.34 -15.94 -15.84
N ALA A 484 -2.51 -15.48 -16.30
CA ALA A 484 -3.38 -16.16 -17.25
C ALA A 484 -2.76 -16.30 -18.67
N GLY A 485 -1.50 -15.88 -18.84
CA GLY A 485 -0.85 -15.70 -20.13
C GLY A 485 -0.82 -16.93 -21.04
N TRP A 486 -0.73 -18.17 -20.52
CA TRP A 486 -0.73 -19.35 -21.40
C TRP A 486 -2.13 -19.72 -21.90
N MET A 487 -3.16 -19.63 -21.04
CA MET A 487 -4.53 -19.95 -21.45
C MET A 487 -5.06 -18.88 -22.40
N ASP A 488 -4.69 -17.62 -22.18
CA ASP A 488 -5.02 -16.53 -23.08
C ASP A 488 -4.23 -16.60 -24.39
N PHE A 489 -2.94 -16.97 -24.35
CA PHE A 489 -2.16 -17.22 -25.56
C PHE A 489 -2.77 -18.37 -26.38
N ALA A 490 -3.09 -19.49 -25.74
CA ALA A 490 -3.74 -20.62 -26.40
C ALA A 490 -5.12 -20.24 -26.95
N GLY A 491 -5.91 -19.46 -26.19
CA GLY A 491 -7.22 -18.98 -26.61
C GLY A 491 -7.15 -18.06 -27.82
N VAL A 492 -6.21 -17.12 -27.85
CA VAL A 492 -6.02 -16.21 -29.00
C VAL A 492 -5.42 -16.96 -30.19
N PHE A 493 -4.42 -17.81 -29.97
CA PHE A 493 -3.77 -18.60 -31.03
C PHE A 493 -4.75 -19.56 -31.71
N LEU A 494 -5.56 -20.27 -30.93
CA LEU A 494 -6.55 -21.20 -31.46
C LEU A 494 -7.77 -20.47 -32.00
N GLY A 495 -8.33 -19.50 -31.26
CA GLY A 495 -9.54 -18.79 -31.66
C GLY A 495 -9.32 -17.87 -32.85
N VAL A 496 -8.47 -16.85 -32.69
CA VAL A 496 -8.24 -15.83 -33.74
C VAL A 496 -7.50 -16.42 -34.94
N GLY A 497 -6.57 -17.36 -34.71
CA GLY A 497 -5.88 -18.08 -35.77
C GLY A 497 -6.82 -18.91 -36.65
N LEU A 498 -7.72 -19.68 -36.05
CA LEU A 498 -8.74 -20.45 -36.79
C LEU A 498 -9.68 -19.51 -37.56
N LEU A 499 -10.17 -18.46 -36.91
CA LEU A 499 -11.16 -17.53 -37.47
C LEU A 499 -10.59 -16.81 -38.71
N PHE A 500 -9.34 -16.33 -38.63
CA PHE A 500 -8.64 -15.75 -39.77
C PHE A 500 -8.40 -16.76 -40.90
N THR A 501 -8.01 -17.99 -40.55
CA THR A 501 -7.80 -19.07 -41.53
C THR A 501 -9.08 -19.36 -42.31
N VAL A 502 -10.23 -19.44 -41.63
CA VAL A 502 -11.54 -19.64 -42.27
C VAL A 502 -11.88 -18.48 -43.22
N PHE A 503 -11.70 -17.24 -42.78
CA PHE A 503 -11.94 -16.06 -43.64
C PHE A 503 -11.02 -16.02 -44.86
N MET A 504 -9.73 -16.30 -44.68
CA MET A 504 -8.77 -16.34 -45.78
C MET A 504 -9.11 -17.43 -46.78
N LEU A 505 -9.47 -18.64 -46.32
CA LEU A 505 -9.90 -19.73 -47.19
C LEU A 505 -11.16 -19.36 -47.98
N ALA A 506 -12.17 -18.81 -47.31
CA ALA A 506 -13.41 -18.38 -47.94
C ALA A 506 -13.17 -17.28 -48.98
N PHE A 507 -12.31 -16.30 -48.67
CA PHE A 507 -11.91 -15.25 -49.61
C PHE A 507 -11.16 -15.82 -50.81
N THR A 508 -10.21 -16.74 -50.58
CA THR A 508 -9.43 -17.36 -51.65
C THR A 508 -10.34 -18.15 -52.59
N LEU A 509 -11.30 -18.90 -52.04
CA LEU A 509 -12.30 -19.66 -52.80
C LEU A 509 -13.24 -18.74 -53.58
N LEU A 510 -13.69 -17.64 -52.99
CA LEU A 510 -14.56 -16.68 -53.67
C LEU A 510 -13.81 -15.96 -54.79
N PHE A 511 -12.56 -15.54 -54.53
CA PHE A 511 -11.71 -14.86 -55.49
C PHE A 511 -11.35 -15.75 -56.68
N THR A 512 -10.97 -17.02 -56.45
CA THR A 512 -10.67 -17.97 -57.53
C THR A 512 -11.91 -18.29 -58.35
N THR A 513 -13.07 -18.45 -57.70
CA THR A 513 -14.35 -18.65 -58.39
C THR A 513 -14.71 -17.44 -59.25
N LEU A 514 -14.53 -16.22 -58.73
CA LEU A 514 -14.82 -14.99 -59.45
C LEU A 514 -13.86 -14.77 -60.64
N LEU A 515 -12.57 -15.09 -60.48
CA LEU A 515 -11.59 -15.09 -61.56
C LEU A 515 -12.00 -16.05 -62.70
N VAL A 516 -12.36 -17.29 -62.35
CA VAL A 516 -12.78 -18.31 -63.33
C VAL A 516 -14.06 -17.90 -64.07
N LEU A 517 -15.00 -17.24 -63.36
CA LEU A 517 -16.21 -16.69 -63.96
C LEU A 517 -15.90 -15.53 -64.93
N ILE A 518 -15.00 -14.62 -64.57
CA ILE A 518 -14.59 -13.49 -65.41
C ILE A 518 -13.83 -13.96 -66.66
N THR A 519 -12.98 -14.99 -66.55
CA THR A 519 -12.23 -15.54 -67.69
C THR A 519 -13.06 -16.47 -68.57
N GLY A 520 -14.30 -16.78 -68.18
CA GLY A 520 -15.21 -17.65 -68.94
C GLY A 520 -14.83 -19.13 -68.93
N GLN A 521 -13.92 -19.54 -68.04
CA GLN A 521 -13.31 -20.89 -68.01
C GLN A 521 -13.96 -21.81 -66.97
N ILE A 522 -15.29 -21.83 -66.89
CA ILE A 522 -16.05 -22.54 -65.83
C ILE A 522 -15.68 -24.04 -65.76
N ALA A 523 -15.37 -24.67 -66.90
CA ALA A 523 -14.96 -26.07 -66.97
C ALA A 523 -13.64 -26.37 -66.22
N GLN A 524 -12.79 -25.37 -66.00
CA GLN A 524 -11.49 -25.49 -65.32
C GLN A 524 -11.58 -25.18 -63.82
N TRP A 525 -12.77 -24.88 -63.28
CA TRP A 525 -12.94 -24.51 -61.88
C TRP A 525 -12.41 -25.61 -60.93
N GLY A 526 -12.71 -26.88 -61.21
CA GLY A 526 -12.26 -28.01 -60.39
C GLY A 526 -10.74 -28.18 -60.39
N GLU A 527 -10.09 -28.00 -61.55
CA GLU A 527 -8.62 -28.07 -61.67
C GLU A 527 -7.95 -26.89 -60.97
N ALA A 528 -8.47 -25.67 -61.15
CA ALA A 528 -7.96 -24.49 -60.47
C ALA A 528 -8.05 -24.60 -58.94
N MET A 529 -9.12 -25.21 -58.42
CA MET A 529 -9.27 -25.46 -56.99
C MET A 529 -8.37 -26.61 -56.49
N GLY A 530 -8.08 -27.61 -57.34
CA GLY A 530 -7.22 -28.74 -57.00
C GLY A 530 -5.72 -28.42 -56.92
N VAL A 531 -5.27 -27.38 -57.64
CA VAL A 531 -3.86 -26.95 -57.66
C VAL A 531 -3.48 -26.11 -56.44
N ILE A 532 -4.46 -25.51 -55.75
CA ILE A 532 -4.20 -24.67 -54.58
C ILE A 532 -3.73 -25.55 -53.41
N PRO A 533 -2.58 -25.25 -52.77
CA PRO A 533 -2.06 -26.06 -51.67
C PRO A 533 -2.77 -25.69 -50.36
N TRP A 534 -4.04 -26.07 -50.24
CA TRP A 534 -4.94 -25.71 -49.13
C TRP A 534 -4.36 -26.05 -47.76
N GLY A 535 -3.64 -27.17 -47.63
CA GLY A 535 -2.97 -27.57 -46.39
C GLY A 535 -1.83 -26.63 -45.97
N TRP A 536 -1.05 -26.12 -46.93
CA TRP A 536 0.01 -25.15 -46.63
C TRP A 536 -0.55 -23.77 -46.36
N LEU A 537 -1.58 -23.35 -47.09
CA LEU A 537 -2.29 -22.09 -46.85
C LEU A 537 -2.93 -22.04 -45.48
N THR A 538 -3.58 -23.13 -45.04
CA THR A 538 -4.13 -23.25 -43.68
C THR A 538 -3.04 -23.18 -42.62
N LEU A 539 -1.97 -23.95 -42.79
CA LEU A 539 -0.88 -23.99 -41.80
C LEU A 539 -0.15 -22.65 -41.70
N LEU A 540 0.16 -21.99 -42.82
CA LEU A 540 0.85 -20.71 -42.84
C LEU A 540 -0.03 -19.56 -42.33
N SER A 541 -1.32 -19.52 -42.70
CA SER A 541 -2.25 -18.50 -42.20
C SER A 541 -2.50 -18.66 -40.71
N TRP A 542 -2.72 -19.88 -40.22
CA TRP A 542 -2.93 -20.12 -38.80
C TRP A 542 -1.67 -19.83 -38.00
N VAL A 543 -0.53 -20.44 -38.33
CA VAL A 543 0.71 -20.28 -37.56
C VAL A 543 1.24 -18.85 -37.66
N GLY A 544 1.19 -18.25 -38.85
CA GLY A 544 1.64 -16.88 -39.08
C GLY A 544 0.77 -15.85 -38.38
N PHE A 545 -0.55 -15.87 -38.64
CA PHE A 545 -1.47 -14.86 -38.09
C PHE A 545 -1.84 -15.15 -36.63
N GLY A 546 -2.20 -16.40 -36.31
CA GLY A 546 -2.50 -16.81 -34.93
C GLY A 546 -1.30 -16.66 -34.01
N GLY A 547 -0.10 -17.04 -34.48
CA GLY A 547 1.15 -16.84 -33.75
C GLY A 547 1.49 -15.36 -33.57
N GLY A 548 1.40 -14.58 -34.64
CA GLY A 548 1.66 -13.13 -34.62
C GLY A 548 0.70 -12.37 -33.71
N MET A 549 -0.60 -12.65 -33.81
CA MET A 549 -1.62 -12.03 -32.96
C MET A 549 -1.48 -12.45 -31.51
N ALA A 550 -1.30 -13.74 -31.21
CA ALA A 550 -1.10 -14.18 -29.84
C ALA A 550 0.15 -13.54 -29.20
N PHE A 551 1.21 -13.31 -29.99
CA PHE A 551 2.38 -12.55 -29.56
C PHE A 551 2.09 -11.06 -29.32
N ILE A 552 1.32 -10.41 -30.21
CA ILE A 552 0.90 -9.02 -30.05
C ILE A 552 -0.01 -8.85 -28.83
N THR A 553 -0.96 -9.75 -28.59
CA THR A 553 -1.89 -9.69 -27.46
C THR A 553 -1.17 -9.92 -26.14
N LEU A 554 -0.20 -10.83 -26.09
CA LEU A 554 0.71 -10.98 -24.95
C LEU A 554 1.51 -9.70 -24.68
N ARG A 555 1.93 -9.00 -25.73
CA ARG A 555 2.67 -7.74 -25.60
C ARG A 555 1.78 -6.56 -25.21
N ALA A 556 0.53 -6.52 -25.69
CA ALA A 556 -0.41 -5.43 -25.46
C ALA A 556 -1.00 -5.47 -24.05
N ARG A 557 -1.27 -6.66 -23.50
CA ARG A 557 -1.84 -6.84 -22.15
C ARG A 557 -0.83 -6.65 -21.03
N ASN A 558 0.46 -6.62 -21.37
CA ASN A 558 1.57 -6.37 -20.45
C ASN A 558 2.07 -4.91 -20.49
N ARG A 559 1.35 -4.00 -21.17
CA ARG A 559 1.43 -2.54 -21.00
C ARG A 559 0.37 -2.10 -20.01
#